data_AF-A0A969KKM5-F1
#
_entry.id   AF-A0A969KKM5-F1
#
_cell.length_a   1.000
_cell.length_b   1.000
_cell.length_c   1.000
_cell.angle_alpha   90.00
_cell.angle_beta   90.00
_cell.angle_gamma   90.00
#
_symmetry.space_group_name_H-M   'P 1'
#
loop_
_entity.id
_entity.type
_entity.pdbx_description
1 polymer ?
#
loop_
_entity_poly.entity_id
_entity_poly.type
_entity_poly.pdbx_seq_one_letter_code
_entity_poly.pdbx_strand_id
1 'polypeptide(L)' 'MRWGFEKVFLNFYGGINNIFDEQYASMLAVNATGFGSSSPRYYYPGLPRNFYGGVSVKWNF' A
#
# COMPACT_ATOMS: atom_id res chain seq x y z
N MET A 1 5.22 13.51 14.65
CA MET A 1 5.47 14.80 15.33
C MET A 1 4.24 15.68 15.12
N ARG A 2 3.66 16.26 16.19
CA ARG A 2 2.35 16.93 16.15
C ARG A 2 2.52 18.42 16.51
N TRP A 3 2.17 19.32 15.60
CA TRP A 3 2.21 20.77 15.81
C TRP A 3 0.78 21.32 15.71
N GLY A 4 0.40 22.26 16.58
CA GLY A 4 -0.93 22.86 16.54
C GLY A 4 -1.00 24.27 17.10
N PHE A 5 -1.52 25.19 16.30
CA PHE A 5 -2.02 26.50 16.73
C PHE A 5 -3.51 26.31 17.04
N GLU A 6 -3.85 26.19 18.34
CA GLU A 6 -5.14 25.94 19.05
C GLU A 6 -6.36 25.28 18.36
N LYS A 7 -6.60 25.44 17.06
CA LYS A 7 -7.72 24.87 16.30
C LYS A 7 -7.30 23.96 15.14
N VAL A 8 -6.04 24.01 14.71
CA VAL A 8 -5.51 23.18 13.61
C VAL A 8 -4.43 22.24 14.10
N PHE A 9 -4.57 20.96 13.77
CA PHE A 9 -3.57 19.92 14.03
C PHE A 9 -3.07 19.37 12.71
N LEU A 10 -1.76 19.44 12.50
CA LEU A 10 -1.07 18.85 11.36
C LEU A 10 -0.30 17.60 11.82
N ASN A 11 -0.54 16.48 11.14
CA ASN A 11 0.19 15.23 11.36
C ASN A 11 0.85 14.80 10.05
N PHE A 12 2.17 14.71 10.08
CA PHE A 12 2.97 14.14 9.00
C PHE A 12 3.27 12.68 9.33
N TYR A 13 3.10 11.78 8.36
CA TYR A 13 3.39 10.35 8.52
C TYR A 13 3.99 9.78 7.24
N GLY A 14 4.65 8.64 7.36
CA GLY A 14 5.19 7.89 6.24
C GLY A 14 5.76 6.56 6.70
N GLY A 15 6.10 5.71 5.74
CA GLY A 15 6.57 4.36 6.00
C GLY A 15 7.15 3.68 4.77
N ILE A 16 7.66 2.48 4.99
CA ILE A 16 8.25 1.61 3.98
C ILE A 16 7.54 0.27 4.07
N ASN A 17 7.00 -0.22 2.95
CA ASN A 17 6.47 -1.57 2.83
C ASN A 17 7.50 -2.46 2.14
N ASN A 18 7.48 -3.75 2.50
CA ASN A 18 8.42 -4.76 2.01
C ASN A 18 9.90 -4.35 2.27
N ILE A 19 10.24 -4.15 3.55
CA ILE A 19 11.56 -3.66 3.99
C ILE A 19 12.70 -4.56 3.50
N PHE A 20 12.47 -5.86 3.38
CA PHE A 20 13.45 -6.84 2.92
C PHE A 20 13.40 -7.11 1.41
N ASP A 21 12.48 -6.49 0.68
CA ASP A 21 12.30 -6.67 -0.77
C ASP A 21 12.07 -8.12 -1.18
N GLU A 22 11.29 -8.80 -0.34
CA GLU A 22 10.89 -10.17 -0.53
C GLU A 22 9.94 -10.28 -1.71
N GLN A 23 10.11 -11.33 -2.51
CA GLN A 23 9.17 -11.65 -3.58
C GLN A 23 8.06 -12.53 -3.02
N TYR A 24 6.82 -12.06 -3.09
CA TYR A 24 5.67 -12.80 -2.60
C TYR A 24 4.48 -12.65 -3.55
N ALA A 25 3.56 -13.62 -3.50
CA ALA A 25 2.26 -13.50 -4.16
C ALA A 25 1.29 -12.74 -3.23
N SER A 26 0.79 -11.58 -3.67
CA SER A 26 -0.23 -10.84 -2.90
C SER A 26 -1.60 -11.49 -2.96
N MET A 27 -1.84 -12.30 -3.99
CA MET A 27 -3.09 -13.03 -4.18
C MET A 27 -2.83 -14.28 -5.04
N LEU A 28 -3.54 -15.37 -4.70
CA LEU A 28 -3.61 -16.59 -5.51
C LEU A 28 -4.98 -16.70 -6.17
N ALA A 29 -4.98 -16.98 -7.47
CA ALA A 29 -6.17 -17.31 -8.24
C ALA A 29 -6.31 -18.84 -8.30
N VAL A 30 -6.98 -19.40 -7.29
CA VAL A 30 -7.13 -20.87 -7.11
C VAL A 30 -7.81 -21.52 -8.31
N ASN A 31 -8.81 -20.86 -8.89
CA ASN A 31 -9.55 -21.31 -10.06
C ASN A 31 -9.26 -20.42 -11.27
N ALA A 32 -7.98 -20.13 -11.54
CA ALA A 32 -7.60 -19.31 -12.68
C ALA A 32 -8.11 -19.92 -13.99
N THR A 33 -8.86 -19.14 -14.77
CA THR A 33 -9.27 -19.48 -16.12
C THR A 33 -8.40 -18.74 -17.13
N GLY A 34 -7.96 -19.44 -18.18
CA GLY A 34 -7.23 -18.85 -19.29
C GLY A 34 -8.20 -18.08 -20.21
N PHE A 35 -7.70 -17.04 -20.87
CA PHE A 35 -8.47 -16.31 -21.88
C PHE A 35 -7.95 -16.64 -23.28
N GLY A 36 -8.82 -17.11 -24.18
CA GLY A 36 -8.42 -17.54 -25.52
C GLY A 36 -7.43 -18.72 -25.49
N SER A 37 -6.28 -18.58 -26.17
CA SER A 37 -5.19 -19.57 -26.17
C SER A 37 -4.12 -19.34 -25.08
N SER A 38 -4.35 -18.41 -24.14
CA SER A 38 -3.38 -18.09 -23.08
C SER A 38 -3.54 -19.00 -21.86
N SER A 39 -2.42 -19.36 -21.23
CA SER A 39 -2.42 -20.12 -19.99
C SER A 39 -3.01 -19.29 -18.84
N PRO A 40 -3.76 -19.91 -17.91
CA PRO A 40 -4.32 -19.19 -16.75
C PRO A 40 -3.24 -18.55 -15.88
N ARG A 41 -3.57 -17.38 -15.32
CA ARG A 41 -2.70 -16.68 -14.36
C ARG A 41 -3.05 -17.04 -12.92
N TYR A 42 -2.19 -17.79 -12.26
CA TYR A 42 -2.46 -18.35 -10.93
C TYR A 42 -2.12 -17.43 -9.75
N TYR A 43 -1.35 -16.36 -9.97
CA TYR A 43 -0.99 -15.45 -8.89
C TYR A 43 -0.82 -14.02 -9.37
N TYR A 44 -0.97 -13.10 -8.43
CA TYR A 44 -0.63 -11.69 -8.60
C TYR A 44 0.61 -11.39 -7.76
N PRO A 45 1.70 -10.90 -8.37
CA PRO A 45 2.88 -10.53 -7.61
C PRO A 45 2.57 -9.36 -6.68
N GLY A 46 3.08 -9.43 -5.45
CA GLY A 46 3.05 -8.32 -4.52
C GLY A 46 3.89 -7.14 -4.99
N LEU A 47 3.64 -5.97 -4.40
CA LEU A 47 4.44 -4.79 -4.70
C LEU A 47 5.90 -5.01 -4.23
N PRO A 48 6.89 -4.58 -5.03
CA PRO A 48 8.27 -4.45 -4.57
C PRO A 48 8.38 -3.50 -3.38
N ARG A 49 9.58 -3.37 -2.81
CA ARG A 49 9.84 -2.35 -1.78
C ARG A 49 9.32 -0.98 -2.21
N ASN A 50 8.44 -0.40 -1.41
CA ASN A 50 7.80 0.88 -1.72
C ASN A 50 7.72 1.77 -0.48
N PHE A 51 7.68 3.07 -0.74
CA PHE A 51 7.69 4.13 0.26
C PHE A 51 6.39 4.93 0.14
N TYR A 52 5.83 5.31 1.27
CA TYR A 52 4.65 6.15 1.29
C TYR A 52 4.77 7.23 2.36
N GLY A 53 4.04 8.31 2.18
CA GLY A 53 4.00 9.45 3.08
C GLY A 53 2.71 10.23 2.90
N GLY A 54 2.34 11.00 3.91
CA GLY A 54 1.12 11.77 3.90
C GLY A 54 1.06 12.84 4.99
N VAL A 55 0.12 13.76 4.78
CA VAL A 55 -0.27 14.79 5.73
C VAL A 55 -1.73 14.59 6.10
N SER A 56 -2.03 14.64 7.39
CA SER A 56 -3.39 14.70 7.91
C SER A 56 -3.60 16.04 8.60
N VAL A 57 -4.66 16.73 8.20
CA VAL A 57 -5.11 18.00 8.77
C VAL A 57 -6.38 17.73 9.57
N LYS A 58 -6.39 18.12 10.83
CA LYS A 58 -7.58 18.08 11.69
C LYS A 58 -7.89 19.49 12.17
N TRP A 59 -9.12 19.94 11.92
CA TRP A 59 -9.65 21.19 12.44
C TRP A 59 -10.66 20.89 13.55
N ASN A 60 -10.45 21.43 14.76
CA ASN A 60 -11.41 21.35 15.85
C ASN A 60 -12.10 22.71 15.99
N PHE A 61 -13.44 22.72 15.92
CA PHE A 61 -14.28 23.90 16.13
C PHE A 61 -14.58 24.09 17.62
#